data_AF-A0A0R2PVJ8-F1
#
_entry.id   AF-A0A0R2PVJ8-F1
#
_cell.length_a   1.000
_cell.length_b   1.000
_cell.length_c   1.000
_cell.angle_alpha   90.00
_cell.angle_beta   90.00
_cell.angle_gamma   90.00
#
_symmetry.space_group_name_H-M   'P 1'
#
loop_
_entity.id
_entity.type
_entity.pdbx_description
1 polymer ?
#
loop_
_entity_poly.entity_id
_entity_poly.type
_entity_poly.pdbx_seq_one_letter_code
_entity_poly.pdbx_strand_id
1 'polypeptide(L)'
;MKSQVSIVRSQRARRLSISAACLAFFLAIVEPAYASSNMQQVFITIPNEQLPNPADPLAPVSDPLDPNPESPSLLELDSIKVVDAQTMALVSLAAAQVERAREAKGAKAVARQIIAQKYRWSDRQFTCLDNLWTKESHWNYKARNKVSGAHGIAQALPATKMEIVGTDWRTNPVTQLTWGLKYIEERYEYPCKAWNKSKRSNWY
;
A
#
# COMPACT_ATOMS: atom_id res chain seq x y z
N MET A 1 -23.98 -46.99 -72.89
CA MET A 1 -25.22 -46.19 -73.06
C MET A 1 -25.66 -45.75 -71.67
N LYS A 2 -25.45 -44.47 -71.31
CA LYS A 2 -26.47 -43.42 -71.09
C LYS A 2 -27.54 -43.88 -70.06
N SER A 3 -27.88 -43.17 -68.99
CA SER A 3 -28.06 -41.71 -68.89
C SER A 3 -28.31 -41.28 -67.43
N GLN A 4 -27.72 -40.15 -67.05
CA GLN A 4 -28.29 -38.99 -66.33
C GLN A 4 -29.21 -39.23 -65.10
N VAL A 5 -28.71 -38.83 -63.92
CA VAL A 5 -29.48 -38.56 -62.70
C VAL A 5 -29.99 -37.12 -62.74
N SER A 6 -31.32 -36.94 -62.79
CA SER A 6 -31.98 -35.64 -62.71
C SER A 6 -32.28 -35.26 -61.26
N ILE A 7 -31.67 -34.17 -60.80
CA ILE A 7 -31.92 -33.53 -59.50
C ILE A 7 -33.24 -32.75 -59.57
N VAL A 8 -34.21 -33.11 -58.72
CA VAL A 8 -35.40 -32.30 -58.46
C VAL A 8 -35.23 -31.58 -57.13
N ARG A 9 -35.14 -30.26 -57.21
CA ARG A 9 -35.03 -29.30 -56.11
C ARG A 9 -36.40 -29.09 -55.48
N SER A 10 -36.58 -29.53 -54.23
CA SER A 10 -37.76 -29.20 -53.43
C SER A 10 -37.43 -28.05 -52.47
N GLN A 11 -38.06 -26.89 -52.71
CA GLN A 11 -38.10 -25.78 -51.77
C GLN A 11 -39.01 -26.15 -50.59
N ARG A 12 -38.46 -26.23 -49.37
CA ARG A 12 -39.25 -26.06 -48.15
C ARG A 12 -38.79 -24.80 -47.44
N ALA A 13 -39.58 -23.75 -47.65
CA ALA A 13 -39.48 -22.50 -46.91
C ALA A 13 -40.05 -22.68 -45.49
N ARG A 14 -39.39 -22.00 -44.54
CA ARG A 14 -39.94 -21.41 -43.31
C ARG A 14 -40.46 -22.38 -42.26
N ARG A 15 -39.73 -22.51 -41.13
CA ARG A 15 -40.13 -22.06 -39.77
C ARG A 15 -38.90 -22.06 -38.86
N LEU A 16 -38.09 -21.01 -38.90
CA LEU A 16 -37.07 -20.77 -37.85
C LEU A 16 -37.52 -19.57 -37.02
N SER A 17 -38.22 -19.94 -35.94
CA SER A 17 -38.29 -19.32 -34.62
C SER A 17 -37.79 -17.87 -34.52
N ILE A 18 -38.74 -16.95 -34.32
CA ILE A 18 -38.51 -15.54 -33.97
C ILE A 18 -37.88 -15.40 -32.56
N SER A 19 -37.83 -16.47 -31.76
CA SER A 19 -37.32 -16.41 -30.38
C SER A 19 -35.80 -16.23 -30.24
N ALA A 20 -35.02 -16.44 -31.30
CA ALA A 20 -33.55 -16.26 -31.23
C ALA A 20 -33.10 -14.79 -31.35
N ALA A 21 -33.92 -13.91 -31.94
CA ALA A 21 -33.52 -12.53 -32.21
C ALA A 21 -33.54 -11.62 -30.96
N CYS A 22 -34.40 -11.90 -29.97
CA CYS A 22 -34.51 -11.07 -28.77
C CYS A 22 -33.40 -11.34 -27.72
N LEU A 23 -32.73 -12.49 -27.78
CA LEU A 23 -31.62 -12.84 -26.86
C LEU A 23 -30.24 -12.35 -27.36
N ALA A 24 -30.12 -12.05 -28.65
CA ALA A 24 -28.87 -11.54 -29.25
C ALA A 24 -28.71 -10.02 -29.13
N PHE A 25 -29.79 -9.27 -28.84
CA PHE A 25 -29.72 -7.80 -28.74
C PHE A 25 -29.28 -7.29 -27.35
N PHE A 26 -29.29 -8.14 -26.31
CA PHE A 26 -28.85 -7.76 -24.96
C PHE A 26 -27.39 -8.13 -24.62
N LEU A 27 -26.65 -8.78 -25.52
CA LEU A 27 -25.25 -9.17 -25.31
C LEU A 27 -24.23 -8.30 -26.08
N ALA A 28 -24.66 -7.14 -26.60
CA ALA A 28 -23.81 -6.29 -27.45
C ALA A 28 -23.66 -4.82 -26.97
N ILE A 29 -24.05 -4.47 -25.73
CA ILE A 29 -23.86 -3.11 -25.18
C ILE A 29 -23.12 -3.10 -23.83
N VAL A 30 -22.58 -4.23 -23.37
CA VAL A 30 -21.56 -4.17 -22.31
C VAL A 30 -20.23 -3.91 -22.99
N GLU A 31 -19.97 -2.66 -23.38
CA GLU A 31 -18.59 -2.19 -23.42
C GLU A 31 -18.04 -2.40 -22.00
N PRO A 32 -17.01 -3.24 -21.78
CA PRO A 32 -16.22 -3.07 -20.60
C PRO A 32 -15.48 -1.76 -20.86
N ALA A 33 -16.05 -0.65 -20.38
CA ALA A 33 -15.25 0.50 -20.04
C ALA A 33 -14.28 -0.02 -18.98
N TYR A 34 -13.13 -0.53 -19.44
CA TYR A 34 -11.93 -0.62 -18.65
C TYR A 34 -11.62 0.82 -18.28
N ALA A 35 -12.23 1.28 -17.19
CA ALA A 35 -11.73 2.40 -16.42
C ALA A 35 -10.36 1.94 -15.91
N SER A 36 -9.35 2.06 -16.77
CA SER A 36 -7.98 2.16 -16.32
C SER A 36 -7.92 3.48 -15.59
N SER A 37 -8.26 3.45 -14.30
CA SER A 37 -7.84 4.50 -13.39
C SER A 37 -6.32 4.42 -13.33
N ASN A 38 -5.66 5.12 -14.24
CA ASN A 38 -4.33 5.67 -13.99
C ASN A 38 -4.49 6.66 -12.83
N MET A 39 -4.69 6.13 -11.62
CA MET A 39 -4.30 6.83 -10.41
C MET A 39 -2.78 6.93 -10.51
N GLN A 40 -2.31 8.02 -11.13
CA GLN A 40 -0.96 8.50 -10.91
C GLN A 40 -0.84 8.64 -9.40
N GLN A 41 -0.13 7.69 -8.81
CA GLN A 41 0.21 7.69 -7.41
C GLN A 41 1.14 8.89 -7.22
N VAL A 42 0.53 10.04 -6.91
CA VAL A 42 1.25 11.22 -6.46
C VAL A 42 1.83 10.84 -5.11
N PHE A 43 3.11 10.48 -5.11
CA PHE A 43 3.87 10.22 -3.91
C PHE A 43 4.42 11.55 -3.42
N ILE A 44 4.12 11.88 -2.17
CA ILE A 44 4.72 13.00 -1.47
C ILE A 44 5.68 12.40 -0.44
N THR A 45 6.95 12.72 -0.61
CA THR A 45 8.02 12.43 0.35
C THR A 45 7.76 13.24 1.61
N ILE A 46 7.63 12.59 2.76
CA ILE A 46 7.66 13.27 4.07
C ILE A 46 9.13 13.67 4.32
N PRO A 47 9.47 14.97 4.38
CA PRO A 47 10.75 15.39 4.93
C PRO A 47 10.70 15.08 6.43
N ASN A 48 11.72 14.35 6.92
CA ASN A 48 11.96 14.27 8.35
C ASN A 48 12.53 15.63 8.79
N GLU A 49 11.66 16.61 9.06
CA GLU A 49 12.10 17.86 9.67
C GLU A 49 12.66 17.57 11.06
N GLN A 50 13.96 17.82 11.19
CA GLN A 50 14.69 17.80 12.43
C GLN A 50 14.02 18.76 13.42
N LEU A 51 13.62 18.27 14.59
CA LEU A 51 13.16 19.12 15.69
C LEU A 51 14.24 20.17 16.03
N PRO A 52 13.88 21.46 16.24
CA PRO A 52 14.83 22.47 16.67
C PRO A 52 15.47 22.07 18.00
N ASN A 53 16.81 22.12 18.04
CA ASN A 53 17.60 21.89 19.23
C ASN A 53 17.39 23.06 20.22
N PRO A 54 17.18 22.84 21.53
CA PRO A 54 16.82 23.92 22.48
C PRO A 54 17.93 24.92 22.83
N ALA A 55 18.98 25.05 22.02
CA ALA A 55 20.23 25.71 22.41
C ALA A 55 20.53 27.04 21.72
N ASP A 56 19.62 27.59 20.91
CA ASP A 56 19.86 28.89 20.27
C ASP A 56 19.33 30.08 21.11
N PRO A 57 20.11 31.17 21.29
CA PRO A 57 19.78 32.23 22.26
C PRO A 57 18.70 33.18 21.74
N LEU A 58 17.76 33.52 22.63
CA LEU A 58 16.76 34.59 22.46
C LEU A 58 17.45 35.96 22.40
N ALA A 59 17.08 36.78 21.42
CA ALA A 59 17.33 38.21 21.43
C ALA A 59 16.03 38.99 21.12
N PRO A 60 15.89 40.21 21.66
CA PRO A 60 14.63 40.66 22.27
C PRO A 60 13.92 41.73 21.44
N VAL A 61 12.60 41.87 21.63
CA VAL A 61 11.91 43.12 21.28
C VAL A 61 10.93 43.47 22.40
N SER A 62 11.16 44.64 22.98
CA SER A 62 10.43 45.28 24.08
C SER A 62 9.07 45.83 23.65
N ASP A 63 8.07 45.59 24.50
CA ASP A 63 6.83 46.39 24.70
C ASP A 63 7.13 47.90 24.83
N PRO A 64 6.19 48.86 24.56
CA PRO A 64 4.92 48.92 25.33
C PRO A 64 3.69 49.70 24.75
N LEU A 65 2.51 49.37 25.31
CA LEU A 65 1.23 50.15 25.46
C LEU A 65 0.31 50.40 24.25
N ASP A 66 -0.93 49.89 24.31
CA ASP A 66 -2.14 50.75 24.30
C ASP A 66 -3.40 50.01 24.84
N PRO A 67 -4.36 50.72 25.47
CA PRO A 67 -5.51 50.15 26.19
C PRO A 67 -6.80 50.18 25.34
N ASN A 68 -7.37 49.02 24.99
CA ASN A 68 -8.79 48.94 24.65
C ASN A 68 -9.31 47.49 24.71
N PRO A 69 -10.34 47.14 25.50
CA PRO A 69 -10.69 45.74 25.77
C PRO A 69 -11.78 45.12 24.88
N GLU A 70 -12.20 45.71 23.75
CA GLU A 70 -13.39 45.22 23.01
C GLU A 70 -13.18 44.87 21.52
N SER A 71 -11.95 44.76 21.05
CA SER A 71 -11.67 44.24 19.70
C SER A 71 -10.77 43.02 19.80
N PRO A 72 -11.23 41.78 19.48
CA PRO A 72 -10.32 40.65 19.38
C PRO A 72 -9.28 40.96 18.31
N SER A 73 -8.02 41.02 18.74
CA SER A 73 -6.90 41.33 17.87
C SER A 73 -6.65 40.16 16.90
N LEU A 74 -6.26 40.47 15.66
CA LEU A 74 -5.94 39.51 14.59
C LEU A 74 -4.85 38.50 15.00
N LEU A 75 -4.08 38.80 16.06
CA LEU A 75 -3.07 37.93 16.67
C LEU A 75 -3.65 36.70 17.40
N GLU A 76 -4.90 36.75 17.88
CA GLU A 76 -5.56 35.56 18.43
C GLU A 76 -6.02 34.57 17.34
N LEU A 77 -6.14 35.03 16.09
CA LEU A 77 -6.50 34.18 14.95
C LEU A 77 -5.29 33.39 14.40
N ASP A 78 -4.07 33.88 14.63
CA ASP A 78 -2.81 33.19 14.30
C ASP A 78 -2.49 32.05 15.29
N SER A 79 -3.14 32.08 16.45
CA SER A 79 -3.09 31.00 17.45
C SER A 79 -3.94 29.79 17.06
N ILE A 80 -4.76 29.91 16.01
CA ILE A 80 -5.38 28.76 15.36
C ILE A 80 -4.33 28.14 14.45
N LYS A 81 -3.70 27.05 14.90
CA LYS A 81 -2.96 26.16 14.00
C LYS A 81 -3.94 25.58 12.98
N VAL A 82 -4.19 26.31 11.90
CA VAL A 82 -4.88 25.78 10.72
C VAL A 82 -4.00 24.68 10.17
N VAL A 83 -4.43 23.43 10.34
CA VAL A 83 -3.73 22.32 9.70
C VAL A 83 -3.98 22.48 8.21
N ASP A 84 -2.89 22.72 7.48
CA ASP A 84 -2.94 22.90 6.05
C ASP A 84 -3.70 21.72 5.38
N ALA A 85 -4.58 22.04 4.44
CA ALA A 85 -5.46 21.07 3.80
C ALA A 85 -4.64 19.98 3.08
N GLN A 86 -3.46 20.32 2.55
CA GLN A 86 -2.57 19.36 1.93
C GLN A 86 -1.96 18.41 2.96
N THR A 87 -1.60 18.91 4.15
CA THR A 87 -1.14 18.09 5.28
C THR A 87 -2.22 17.11 5.74
N MET A 88 -3.48 17.55 5.86
CA MET A 88 -4.59 16.64 6.19
C MET A 88 -4.81 15.58 5.11
N ALA A 89 -4.69 15.95 3.84
CA ALA A 89 -4.78 15.00 2.72
C ALA A 89 -3.66 13.94 2.79
N LEU A 90 -2.43 14.34 3.12
CA LEU A 90 -1.29 13.44 3.30
C LEU A 90 -1.49 12.44 4.43
N VAL A 91 -1.94 12.92 5.58
CA VAL A 91 -2.23 12.06 6.74
C VAL A 91 -3.32 11.06 6.39
N SER A 92 -4.38 11.50 5.69
CA SER A 92 -5.45 10.62 5.21
C SER A 92 -4.94 9.53 4.26
N LEU A 93 -4.07 9.88 3.29
CA LEU A 93 -3.46 8.92 2.38
C LEU A 93 -2.57 7.92 3.11
N ALA A 94 -1.78 8.38 4.07
CA ALA A 94 -0.94 7.52 4.90
C ALA A 94 -1.80 6.55 5.74
N ALA A 95 -2.87 7.03 6.36
CA ALA A 95 -3.81 6.18 7.09
C ALA A 95 -4.46 5.13 6.17
N ALA A 96 -4.92 5.54 4.97
CA ALA A 96 -5.47 4.61 3.98
C ALA A 96 -4.45 3.56 3.51
N GLN A 97 -3.15 3.90 3.47
CA GLN A 97 -2.08 2.95 3.19
C GLN A 97 -1.93 1.93 4.33
N VAL A 98 -1.97 2.38 5.59
CA VAL A 98 -1.93 1.50 6.76
C VAL A 98 -3.11 0.53 6.75
N GLU A 99 -4.32 1.03 6.50
CA GLU A 99 -5.53 0.19 6.43
C GLU A 99 -5.43 -0.87 5.33
N ARG A 100 -4.98 -0.48 4.12
CA ARG A 100 -4.73 -1.46 3.04
C ARG A 100 -3.70 -2.50 3.46
N ALA A 101 -2.63 -2.09 4.13
CA ALA A 101 -1.56 -2.99 4.57
C ALA A 101 -1.98 -3.96 5.69
N ARG A 102 -3.18 -3.83 6.27
CA ARG A 102 -3.71 -4.82 7.22
C ARG A 102 -4.03 -6.16 6.57
N GLU A 103 -4.30 -6.16 5.26
CA GLU A 103 -4.50 -7.38 4.48
C GLU A 103 -3.20 -7.82 3.79
N ALA A 104 -3.00 -9.13 3.63
CA ALA A 104 -1.79 -9.68 3.01
C ALA A 104 -1.53 -9.10 1.60
N LYS A 105 -2.57 -8.95 0.77
CA LYS A 105 -2.44 -8.38 -0.58
C LYS A 105 -1.97 -6.92 -0.52
N GLY A 106 -2.56 -6.11 0.37
CA GLY A 106 -2.17 -4.72 0.53
C GLY A 106 -0.78 -4.58 1.16
N ALA A 107 -0.41 -5.43 2.12
CA ALA A 107 0.92 -5.46 2.70
C ALA A 107 1.99 -5.74 1.63
N LYS A 108 1.75 -6.71 0.73
CA LYS A 108 2.62 -6.98 -0.42
C LYS A 108 2.73 -5.79 -1.36
N ALA A 109 1.64 -5.08 -1.63
CA ALA A 109 1.65 -3.91 -2.49
C ALA A 109 2.44 -2.75 -1.87
N VAL A 110 2.21 -2.47 -0.59
CA VAL A 110 2.95 -1.43 0.15
C VAL A 110 4.43 -1.78 0.26
N ALA A 111 4.78 -3.05 0.52
CA ALA A 111 6.16 -3.51 0.53
C ALA A 111 6.87 -3.26 -0.81
N ARG A 112 6.21 -3.56 -1.95
CA ARG A 112 6.75 -3.25 -3.29
C ARG A 112 7.01 -1.76 -3.47
N GLN A 113 6.11 -0.90 -3.00
CA GLN A 113 6.27 0.55 -3.08
C GLN A 113 7.48 1.02 -2.27
N ILE A 114 7.61 0.56 -1.02
CA ILE A 114 8.77 0.89 -0.17
C ILE A 114 10.07 0.39 -0.82
N ILE A 115 10.07 -0.82 -1.37
CA ILE A 115 11.23 -1.39 -2.08
C ILE A 115 11.62 -0.53 -3.27
N ALA A 116 10.67 -0.16 -4.13
CA ALA A 116 10.93 0.66 -5.31
C ALA A 116 11.52 2.03 -4.95
N GLN A 117 11.03 2.65 -3.87
CA GLN A 117 11.45 3.98 -3.45
C GLN A 117 12.81 3.98 -2.75
N LYS A 118 13.04 3.05 -1.82
CA LYS A 118 14.19 3.11 -0.90
C LYS A 118 15.32 2.14 -1.26
N TYR A 119 14.97 0.92 -1.66
CA TYR A 119 15.95 -0.18 -1.76
C TYR A 119 16.34 -0.50 -3.21
N ARG A 120 15.47 -0.17 -4.17
CA ARG A 120 15.64 -0.42 -5.61
C ARG A 120 15.96 -1.89 -5.94
N TRP A 121 15.50 -2.82 -5.10
CA TRP A 121 15.64 -4.25 -5.37
C TRP A 121 14.72 -4.68 -6.52
N SER A 122 15.20 -5.63 -7.33
CA SER A 122 14.44 -6.16 -8.47
C SER A 122 13.27 -7.06 -8.06
N ASP A 123 12.36 -7.34 -8.99
CA ASP A 123 11.22 -8.24 -8.75
C ASP A 123 11.64 -9.64 -8.28
N ARG A 124 12.83 -10.12 -8.72
CA ARG A 124 13.40 -11.38 -8.22
C ARG A 124 13.62 -11.35 -6.71
N GLN A 125 14.09 -10.24 -6.18
CA GLN A 125 14.26 -10.06 -4.74
C GLN A 125 12.90 -10.01 -4.04
N PHE A 126 11.91 -9.36 -4.65
CA PHE A 126 10.55 -9.37 -4.10
C PHE A 126 9.98 -10.79 -4.02
N THR A 127 10.19 -11.65 -5.03
CA THR A 127 9.74 -13.05 -4.97
C THR A 127 10.39 -13.82 -3.81
N CYS A 128 11.67 -13.58 -3.53
CA CYS A 128 12.33 -14.16 -2.35
C CYS A 128 11.74 -13.63 -1.04
N LEU A 129 11.46 -12.33 -0.96
CA LEU A 129 10.79 -11.72 0.19
C LEU A 129 9.39 -12.31 0.40
N ASP A 130 8.63 -12.50 -0.68
CA ASP A 130 7.28 -13.04 -0.62
C ASP A 130 7.26 -14.46 -0.06
N ASN A 131 8.15 -15.31 -0.54
CA ASN A 131 8.32 -16.66 0.00
C ASN A 131 8.73 -16.63 1.48
N LEU A 132 9.67 -15.75 1.83
CA LEU A 132 10.16 -15.60 3.19
C LEU A 132 9.04 -15.19 4.15
N TRP A 133 8.39 -14.04 3.94
CA TRP A 133 7.36 -13.55 4.84
C TRP A 133 6.04 -14.32 4.76
N THR A 134 5.78 -15.03 3.66
CA THR A 134 4.70 -16.03 3.63
C THR A 134 5.01 -17.17 4.60
N LYS A 135 6.24 -17.71 4.62
CA LYS A 135 6.66 -18.73 5.59
C LYS A 135 6.60 -18.22 7.04
N GLU A 136 7.03 -16.98 7.28
CA GLU A 136 7.08 -16.40 8.63
C GLU A 136 5.70 -16.15 9.23
N SER A 137 4.77 -15.59 8.46
CA SER A 137 3.53 -15.04 9.01
C SER A 137 2.32 -15.11 8.08
N HIS A 138 2.48 -15.61 6.85
CA HIS A 138 1.49 -15.43 5.78
C HIS A 138 1.12 -13.96 5.56
N TRP A 139 2.09 -13.05 5.76
CA TRP A 139 1.89 -11.59 5.69
C TRP A 139 0.88 -11.04 6.70
N ASN A 140 0.60 -11.76 7.79
CA ASN A 140 -0.30 -11.31 8.83
C ASN A 140 0.43 -10.46 9.87
N TYR A 141 0.08 -9.17 9.94
CA TYR A 141 0.66 -8.23 10.92
C TYR A 141 0.33 -8.55 12.38
N LYS A 142 -0.70 -9.35 12.64
CA LYS A 142 -1.06 -9.84 13.98
C LYS A 142 -0.40 -11.18 14.31
N ALA A 143 0.37 -11.78 13.40
CA ALA A 143 1.00 -13.08 13.63
C ALA A 143 1.88 -13.03 14.88
N ARG A 144 1.70 -13.99 15.78
CA ARG A 144 2.51 -14.13 16.99
C ARG A 144 2.88 -15.59 17.22
N ASN A 145 4.16 -15.87 17.29
CA ASN A 145 4.64 -17.17 17.77
C ASN A 145 4.42 -17.26 19.28
N LYS A 146 3.63 -18.25 19.74
CA LYS A 146 3.29 -18.40 21.17
C LYS A 146 4.49 -18.78 22.04
N VAL A 147 5.48 -19.48 21.48
CA VAL A 147 6.64 -19.99 22.21
C VAL A 147 7.75 -18.94 22.25
N SER A 148 8.17 -18.42 21.09
CA SER A 148 9.27 -17.45 21.02
C SER A 148 8.84 -16.01 21.29
N GLY A 149 7.57 -15.68 21.10
CA GLY A 149 7.07 -14.30 21.16
C GLY A 149 7.38 -13.46 19.92
N ALA A 150 7.94 -14.06 18.85
CA ALA A 150 8.14 -13.38 17.58
C ALA A 150 6.81 -12.82 17.03
N HIS A 151 6.84 -11.61 16.47
CA HIS A 151 5.62 -10.88 16.11
C HIS A 151 5.66 -10.22 14.74
N GLY A 152 4.49 -10.13 14.12
CA GLY A 152 4.26 -9.36 12.92
C GLY A 152 4.67 -10.05 11.62
N ILE A 153 4.64 -9.29 10.54
CA ILE A 153 4.90 -9.77 9.17
C ILE A 153 6.28 -10.42 9.07
N ALA A 154 7.30 -9.75 9.60
CA ALA A 154 8.69 -10.18 9.57
C ALA A 154 9.08 -11.13 10.73
N GLN A 155 8.16 -11.43 11.65
CA GLN A 155 8.42 -12.22 12.87
C GLN A 155 9.62 -11.67 13.69
N ALA A 156 9.55 -10.38 14.05
CA ALA A 156 10.59 -9.70 14.82
C ALA A 156 10.77 -10.31 16.22
N LEU A 157 12.04 -10.55 16.63
CA LEU A 157 12.40 -11.09 17.94
C LEU A 157 13.58 -10.34 18.59
N PRO A 158 13.38 -9.71 19.77
CA PRO A 158 12.08 -9.33 20.34
C PRO A 158 11.34 -8.32 19.44
N ALA A 159 10.01 -8.31 19.53
CA ALA A 159 9.15 -7.44 18.73
C ALA A 159 9.41 -5.94 18.97
N THR A 160 9.90 -5.56 20.16
CA THR A 160 10.28 -4.19 20.54
C THR A 160 11.37 -3.60 19.64
N LYS A 161 12.12 -4.41 18.88
CA LYS A 161 13.06 -3.90 17.87
C LYS A 161 12.40 -3.03 16.79
N MET A 162 11.09 -3.17 16.59
CA MET A 162 10.33 -2.34 15.65
C MET A 162 10.13 -0.90 16.12
N GLU A 163 10.36 -0.61 17.41
CA GLU A 163 10.20 0.74 17.98
C GLU A 163 11.16 1.76 17.36
N ILE A 164 12.28 1.32 16.79
CA ILE A 164 13.20 2.20 16.05
C ILE A 164 12.55 2.82 14.80
N VAL A 165 11.48 2.20 14.30
CA VAL A 165 10.71 2.70 13.15
C VAL A 165 9.48 3.44 13.63
N GLY A 166 8.78 2.90 14.63
CA GLY A 166 7.60 3.52 15.20
C GLY A 166 7.08 2.72 16.38
N THR A 167 6.54 3.41 17.39
CA THR A 167 5.99 2.80 18.61
C THR A 167 4.64 2.10 18.38
N ASP A 168 4.00 2.35 17.25
CA ASP A 168 2.70 1.82 16.83
C ASP A 168 2.77 0.47 16.11
N TRP A 169 3.93 -0.19 16.12
CA TRP A 169 4.21 -1.43 15.37
C TRP A 169 3.22 -2.57 15.64
N ARG A 170 2.52 -2.58 16.79
CA ARG A 170 1.50 -3.58 17.12
C ARG A 170 0.26 -3.49 16.24
N THR A 171 -0.08 -2.29 15.79
CA THR A 171 -1.31 -1.99 15.05
C THR A 171 -1.04 -1.46 13.65
N ASN A 172 0.20 -1.06 13.36
CA ASN A 172 0.62 -0.50 12.09
C ASN A 172 1.48 -1.50 11.28
N PRO A 173 0.90 -2.19 10.28
CA PRO A 173 1.65 -3.06 9.37
C PRO A 173 2.77 -2.33 8.60
N VAL A 174 2.63 -1.04 8.28
CA VAL A 174 3.66 -0.28 7.55
C VAL A 174 4.93 -0.13 8.38
N THR A 175 4.79 0.07 9.68
CA THR A 175 5.92 0.07 10.64
C THR A 175 6.64 -1.29 10.61
N GLN A 176 5.88 -2.40 10.62
CA GLN A 176 6.46 -3.75 10.55
C GLN A 176 7.17 -4.01 9.21
N LEU A 177 6.58 -3.59 8.09
CA LEU A 177 7.16 -3.72 6.76
C LEU A 177 8.48 -2.94 6.68
N THR A 178 8.48 -1.68 7.11
CA THR A 178 9.65 -0.81 7.08
C THR A 178 10.78 -1.37 7.93
N TRP A 179 10.46 -1.85 9.15
CA TRP A 179 11.44 -2.50 10.00
C TRP A 179 12.00 -3.78 9.37
N GLY A 180 11.13 -4.65 8.85
CA GLY A 180 11.53 -5.92 8.26
C GLY A 180 12.43 -5.74 7.03
N LEU A 181 12.12 -4.77 6.16
CA LEU A 181 12.96 -4.44 5.00
C LEU A 181 14.33 -3.88 5.43
N LYS A 182 14.36 -2.97 6.41
CA LYS A 182 15.60 -2.43 7.00
C LYS A 182 16.46 -3.55 7.59
N TYR A 183 15.86 -4.46 8.35
CA TYR A 183 16.57 -5.59 8.94
C TYR A 183 17.17 -6.53 7.88
N ILE A 184 16.43 -6.81 6.79
CA ILE A 184 16.94 -7.61 5.68
C ILE A 184 18.13 -6.93 4.99
N GLU A 185 18.04 -5.63 4.72
CA GLU A 185 19.13 -4.84 4.15
C GLU A 185 20.38 -4.88 5.04
N GLU A 186 20.23 -4.58 6.33
CA GLU A 186 21.36 -4.47 7.26
C GLU A 186 22.05 -5.82 7.51
N ARG A 187 21.30 -6.92 7.54
CA ARG A 187 21.84 -8.24 7.92
C ARG A 187 22.18 -9.15 6.76
N TYR A 188 21.47 -9.01 5.64
CA TYR A 188 21.58 -9.89 4.49
C TYR A 188 21.88 -9.18 3.19
N GLU A 189 21.89 -7.85 3.17
CA GLU A 189 21.96 -6.98 1.97
C GLU A 189 20.73 -7.12 1.05
N TYR A 190 20.25 -8.35 0.79
CA TYR A 190 19.19 -8.66 -0.16
C TYR A 190 18.21 -9.75 0.34
N PRO A 191 16.91 -9.66 -0.02
CA PRO A 191 15.91 -10.66 0.35
C PRO A 191 16.23 -12.10 -0.04
N CYS A 192 16.84 -12.34 -1.21
CA CYS A 192 17.21 -13.70 -1.60
C CYS A 192 18.32 -14.30 -0.71
N LYS A 193 19.23 -13.48 -0.16
CA LYS A 193 20.22 -13.95 0.82
C LYS A 193 19.53 -14.34 2.13
N ALA A 194 18.57 -13.53 2.60
CA ALA A 194 17.74 -13.83 3.77
C ALA A 194 16.91 -15.11 3.59
N TRP A 195 16.23 -15.26 2.44
CA TRP A 195 15.45 -16.45 2.12
C TRP A 195 16.32 -17.72 2.10
N ASN A 196 17.49 -17.66 1.49
CA ASN A 196 18.43 -18.78 1.48
C ASN A 196 18.92 -19.16 2.88
N LYS A 197 19.08 -18.18 3.78
CA LYS A 197 19.39 -18.43 5.19
C LYS A 197 18.21 -19.12 5.89
N SER A 198 16.98 -18.60 5.76
CA SER A 198 15.77 -19.20 6.35
C SER A 198 15.54 -20.64 5.93
N LYS A 199 15.82 -20.99 4.66
CA LYS A 199 15.74 -22.38 4.18
C LYS A 199 16.72 -23.33 4.88
N ARG A 200 17.89 -22.86 5.30
CA ARG A 200 18.92 -23.70 5.94
C ARG A 200 18.79 -23.77 7.45
N SER A 201 18.35 -22.69 8.10
CA SER A 201 18.40 -22.57 9.56
C SER A 201 17.05 -22.31 10.22
N ASN A 202 15.96 -22.20 9.46
CA ASN A 202 14.63 -21.82 9.97
C ASN A 202 14.58 -20.46 10.67
N TRP A 203 15.61 -19.65 10.48
CA TRP A 203 15.69 -18.26 10.90
C TRP A 203 16.42 -17.45 9.84
N TYR A 204 16.11 -16.17 9.81
CA TYR A 204 16.83 -15.12 9.11
C TYR A 204 16.91 -13.91 10.04
#